data_AF-A0A1B6GHR6-F1
#
_entry.id   AF-A0A1B6GHR6-F1
#
_cell.length_a   1.000
_cell.length_b   1.000
_cell.length_c   1.000
_cell.angle_alpha   90.00
_cell.angle_beta   90.00
_cell.angle_gamma   90.00
#
_symmetry.space_group_name_H-M   'P 1'
#
loop_
_entity.id
_entity.type
_entity.pdbx_description
1 polymer ?
#
loop_
_entity_poly.entity_id
_entity_poly.type
_entity_poly.pdbx_seq_one_letter_code
_entity_poly.pdbx_strand_id
1 'polypeptide(L)'
;MDRTIVQIISRNLPSVQENVCMAVRENGSMYAVGCRSYTLLLDSRTVQAIKKIPSRYSGCGIRSASFQTDTLTIGTGLGMIMFYDLRANKYLESSINSTRTVVLKASRGYVFPDEEYLDGFQQVRYTPAIYTHCFDFSGTRLFTAGGPLPANLYGNYAGLWR
;
A
#
# COMPACT_ATOMS: atom_id res chain seq x y z
N MET A 1 4.64 5.67 35.82
CA MET A 1 3.48 5.74 34.90
C MET A 1 3.13 4.32 34.53
N ASP A 2 1.97 3.85 35.00
CA ASP A 2 1.41 2.57 34.57
C ASP A 2 1.16 2.63 33.05
N ARG A 3 1.80 1.73 32.29
CA ARG A 3 1.71 1.69 30.82
C ARG A 3 0.82 0.54 30.40
N THR A 4 -0.41 0.53 30.92
CA THR A 4 -1.40 -0.48 30.55
C THR A 4 -1.97 -0.14 29.17
N ILE A 5 -1.82 -1.06 28.22
CA ILE A 5 -2.46 -0.95 26.90
C ILE A 5 -3.88 -1.47 27.06
N VAL A 6 -4.86 -0.57 26.90
CA VAL A 6 -6.29 -0.88 27.01
C VAL A 6 -7.03 -0.50 25.73
N GLN A 7 -8.02 -1.29 25.34
CA GLN A 7 -8.88 -0.96 24.21
C GLN A 7 -9.89 0.12 24.63
N ILE A 8 -9.74 1.32 24.09
CA ILE A 8 -10.61 2.46 24.42
C ILE A 8 -11.83 2.52 23.50
N ILE A 9 -11.67 2.14 22.22
CA ILE A 9 -12.72 2.23 21.19
C ILE A 9 -12.65 0.98 20.30
N SER A 10 -13.81 0.45 19.91
CA SER A 10 -13.96 -0.52 18.83
C SER A 10 -15.10 -0.10 17.92
N ARG A 11 -14.87 -0.10 16.61
CA ARG A 11 -15.84 0.34 15.59
C ARG A 11 -15.71 -0.50 14.33
N ASN A 12 -16.85 -0.76 13.69
CA ASN A 12 -16.88 -1.30 12.34
C ASN A 12 -16.45 -0.22 11.34
N LEU A 13 -15.49 -0.54 10.49
CA LEU A 13 -15.12 0.34 9.38
C LEU A 13 -16.19 0.27 8.27
N PRO A 14 -16.42 1.38 7.56
CA PRO A 14 -17.30 1.39 6.40
C PRO A 14 -16.76 0.48 5.29
N SER A 15 -17.68 -0.20 4.59
CA SER A 15 -17.41 -1.13 3.48
C SER A 15 -16.48 -2.31 3.87
N VAL A 16 -17.06 -3.37 4.45
CA VAL A 16 -16.37 -4.58 4.95
C VAL A 16 -15.79 -5.43 3.80
N GLN A 17 -14.70 -4.98 3.18
CA GLN A 17 -14.13 -5.60 1.96
C GLN A 17 -12.71 -6.17 2.17
N GLU A 18 -12.30 -6.45 3.41
CA GLU A 18 -10.94 -6.80 3.86
C GLU A 18 -10.06 -5.57 4.16
N ASN A 19 -9.41 -5.57 5.33
CA ASN A 19 -8.37 -4.62 5.72
C ASN A 19 -7.04 -5.37 5.78
N VAL A 20 -5.99 -4.83 5.15
CA VAL A 20 -4.74 -5.57 4.93
C VAL A 20 -3.51 -4.83 5.49
N CYS A 21 -3.53 -3.50 5.52
CA CYS A 21 -2.43 -2.71 6.05
C CYS A 21 -2.94 -1.44 6.74
N MET A 22 -2.10 -0.84 7.57
CA MET A 22 -2.37 0.46 8.17
C MET A 22 -1.11 1.32 8.21
N ALA A 23 -1.30 2.64 8.24
CA ALA A 23 -0.26 3.61 8.53
C ALA A 23 -0.81 4.69 9.46
N VAL A 24 0.07 5.26 10.29
CA VAL A 24 -0.23 6.42 11.12
C VAL A 24 0.57 7.61 10.61
N ARG A 25 -0.06 8.78 10.57
CA ARG A 25 0.63 10.02 10.22
C ARG A 25 1.58 10.40 11.36
N GLU A 26 2.71 11.01 11.04
CA GLU A 26 3.77 11.36 12.01
C GLU A 26 3.27 12.17 13.22
N ASN A 27 2.36 13.12 12.99
CA ASN A 27 1.75 13.91 14.06
C ASN A 27 0.65 13.18 14.86
N GLY A 28 0.44 11.89 14.58
CA GLY A 28 -0.56 11.04 15.22
C GLY A 28 -2.01 11.40 14.90
N SER A 29 -2.29 12.38 14.02
CA SER A 29 -3.65 12.91 13.86
C SER A 29 -4.58 12.00 13.05
N MET A 30 -4.02 11.11 12.25
CA MET A 30 -4.78 10.37 11.22
C MET A 30 -4.19 8.98 10.99
N TYR A 31 -5.08 8.02 10.74
CA TYR A 31 -4.72 6.70 10.22
C TYR A 31 -5.11 6.58 8.74
N ALA A 32 -4.33 5.81 7.99
CA ALA A 32 -4.72 5.26 6.69
C ALA A 32 -4.87 3.74 6.84
N VAL A 33 -5.99 3.19 6.40
CA VAL A 33 -6.24 1.75 6.37
C VAL A 33 -6.39 1.30 4.92
N GLY A 34 -5.54 0.38 4.49
CA GLY A 34 -5.61 -0.20 3.16
C GLY A 34 -6.63 -1.32 3.09
N CYS A 35 -7.56 -1.22 2.15
CA CYS A 35 -8.61 -2.19 1.89
C CYS A 35 -8.45 -2.84 0.50
N ARG A 36 -9.30 -3.81 0.16
CA ARG A 36 -9.27 -4.50 -1.14
C ARG A 36 -9.40 -3.59 -2.37
N SER A 37 -10.04 -2.42 -2.26
CA SER A 37 -10.29 -1.55 -3.43
C SER A 37 -10.07 -0.06 -3.17
N TYR A 38 -9.68 0.33 -1.95
CA TYR A 38 -9.51 1.72 -1.56
C TYR A 38 -8.60 1.83 -0.32
N THR A 39 -8.18 3.04 -0.02
CA THR A 39 -7.58 3.40 1.26
C THR A 39 -8.54 4.28 2.04
N LEU A 40 -8.76 3.99 3.32
CA LEU A 40 -9.63 4.75 4.21
C LEU A 40 -8.80 5.63 5.12
N LEU A 41 -9.06 6.94 5.09
CA LEU A 41 -8.51 7.88 6.07
C LEU A 41 -9.45 7.94 7.28
N LEU A 42 -8.88 7.79 8.47
CA LEU A 42 -9.60 7.85 9.74
C LEU A 42 -9.01 8.93 10.64
N ASP A 43 -9.88 9.63 11.37
CA ASP A 43 -9.46 10.47 12.48
C ASP A 43 -8.95 9.59 13.61
N SER A 44 -7.74 9.87 14.11
CA SER A 44 -7.08 9.03 15.11
C SER A 44 -7.78 8.99 16.47
N ARG A 45 -8.48 10.06 16.84
CA ARG A 45 -9.07 10.24 18.18
C ARG A 45 -10.44 9.58 18.25
N THR A 46 -11.18 9.64 17.15
CA THR A 46 -12.58 9.20 17.08
C THR A 46 -12.76 7.92 16.26
N VAL A 47 -11.76 7.52 15.48
CA VAL A 47 -11.82 6.41 14.51
C VAL A 47 -12.96 6.61 13.50
N GLN A 48 -13.37 7.87 13.25
CA GLN A 48 -14.36 8.20 12.23
C GLN A 48 -13.71 8.29 10.85
N ALA A 49 -14.44 7.84 9.83
CA ALA A 49 -14.01 7.96 8.45
C ALA A 49 -13.97 9.43 8.01
N ILE A 50 -12.80 9.88 7.60
CA ILE A 50 -12.57 11.20 7.00
C ILE A 50 -12.81 11.09 5.49
N LYS A 51 -12.19 10.11 4.83
CA LYS A 51 -12.21 10.01 3.38
C LYS A 51 -11.95 8.59 2.87
N LYS A 52 -12.66 8.22 1.82
CA LYS A 52 -12.39 7.03 1.01
C LYS A 52 -11.58 7.44 -0.24
N ILE A 53 -10.38 6.92 -0.37
CA ILE A 53 -9.51 7.12 -1.54
C ILE A 53 -9.61 5.86 -2.41
N PRO A 54 -10.38 5.87 -3.51
CA PRO A 54 -10.49 4.69 -4.37
C PRO A 54 -9.14 4.36 -5.00
N SER A 55 -8.90 3.07 -5.22
CA SER A 55 -7.81 2.65 -6.11
C SER A 55 -8.05 3.22 -7.50
N ARG A 56 -6.99 3.72 -8.15
CA ARG A 56 -7.05 4.17 -9.56
C ARG A 56 -7.18 3.02 -10.56
N TYR A 57 -6.78 1.81 -10.15
CA TYR A 57 -6.73 0.65 -11.02
C TYR A 57 -7.69 -0.44 -10.52
N SER A 58 -8.46 -1.03 -11.44
CA SER A 58 -9.34 -2.14 -11.12
C SER A 58 -8.54 -3.37 -10.69
N GLY A 59 -9.07 -4.17 -9.75
CA GLY A 59 -8.40 -5.35 -9.20
C GLY A 59 -7.16 -5.07 -8.35
N CYS A 60 -6.86 -3.79 -8.08
CA CYS A 60 -5.64 -3.37 -7.41
C CYS A 60 -5.86 -3.26 -5.89
N GLY A 61 -5.70 -4.39 -5.19
CA GLY A 61 -5.77 -4.43 -3.73
C GLY A 61 -4.67 -3.62 -3.06
N ILE A 62 -5.00 -2.88 -2.01
CA ILE A 62 -4.00 -2.17 -1.22
C ILE A 62 -3.29 -3.16 -0.30
N ARG A 63 -1.97 -3.06 -0.20
CA ARG A 63 -1.10 -4.02 0.51
C ARG A 63 -0.10 -3.36 1.45
N SER A 64 0.24 -2.10 1.22
CA SER A 64 1.01 -1.29 2.15
C SER A 64 0.62 0.18 2.04
N ALA A 65 0.82 0.92 3.12
CA ALA A 65 0.62 2.35 3.18
C ALA A 65 1.73 2.97 4.03
N SER A 66 2.15 4.19 3.69
CA SER A 66 3.05 4.98 4.54
C SER A 66 2.75 6.46 4.37
N PHE A 67 2.87 7.22 5.44
CA PHE A 67 2.84 8.68 5.36
C PHE A 67 4.26 9.22 5.24
N GLN A 68 4.39 10.28 4.47
CA GLN A 68 5.53 11.18 4.47
C GLN A 68 4.98 12.59 4.39
N THR A 69 5.03 13.31 5.52
CA THR A 69 4.45 14.66 5.69
C THR A 69 2.98 14.76 5.25
N ASP A 70 2.73 15.26 4.04
CA ASP A 70 1.41 15.44 3.41
C ASP A 70 1.16 14.51 2.22
N THR A 71 2.08 13.58 1.97
CA THR A 71 1.94 12.54 0.96
C THR A 71 1.64 11.21 1.63
N LEU A 72 0.61 10.53 1.15
CA LEU A 72 0.33 9.13 1.45
C LEU A 72 0.82 8.28 0.29
N THR A 73 1.79 7.40 0.52
CA THR A 73 2.21 6.38 -0.44
C THR A 73 1.43 5.09 -0.23
N ILE A 74 1.00 4.48 -1.33
CA ILE A 74 0.08 3.34 -1.35
C ILE A 74 0.70 2.25 -2.23
N GLY A 75 1.14 1.16 -1.60
CA GLY A 75 1.64 -0.04 -2.27
C GLY A 75 0.52 -1.05 -2.52
N THR A 76 0.58 -1.75 -3.65
CA THR A 76 -0.55 -2.56 -4.15
C THR A 76 -0.19 -4.00 -4.45
N GLY A 77 -1.21 -4.85 -4.59
CA GLY A 77 -1.09 -6.23 -5.03
C GLY A 77 -0.67 -6.42 -6.50
N LEU A 78 -0.53 -5.32 -7.25
CA LEU A 78 -0.12 -5.32 -8.66
C LEU A 78 1.28 -4.70 -8.85
N GLY A 79 2.11 -4.67 -7.80
CA GLY A 79 3.47 -4.14 -7.88
C GLY A 79 3.56 -2.64 -8.13
N MET A 80 2.51 -1.89 -7.77
CA MET A 80 2.48 -0.44 -7.96
C MET A 80 2.64 0.28 -6.63
N ILE A 81 3.30 1.44 -6.68
CA ILE A 81 3.30 2.43 -5.60
C ILE A 81 2.70 3.70 -6.18
N MET A 82 1.62 4.16 -5.56
CA MET A 82 0.92 5.38 -5.93
C MET A 82 1.14 6.44 -4.85
N PHE A 83 1.09 7.71 -5.24
CA PHE A 83 1.29 8.84 -4.35
C PHE A 83 0.01 9.65 -4.29
N TYR A 84 -0.50 9.87 -3.09
CA TYR A 84 -1.70 10.65 -2.83
C TYR A 84 -1.34 11.90 -2.03
N ASP A 85 -1.58 13.07 -2.61
CA ASP A 85 -1.39 14.36 -1.97
C ASP A 85 -2.62 14.66 -1.10
N LEU A 86 -2.42 14.73 0.21
CA LEU A 86 -3.47 14.99 1.18
C LEU A 86 -4.00 16.43 1.10
N ARG A 87 -3.17 17.40 0.72
CA ARG A 87 -3.56 18.81 0.60
C ARG A 87 -4.37 19.02 -0.68
N ALA A 88 -3.85 18.56 -1.81
CA ALA A 88 -4.50 18.66 -3.10
C ALA A 88 -5.66 17.66 -3.26
N ASN A 89 -5.79 16.70 -2.33
CA ASN A 89 -6.87 15.72 -2.30
C ASN A 89 -6.95 14.84 -3.57
N LYS A 90 -5.81 14.59 -4.20
CA LYS A 90 -5.71 13.79 -5.43
C LYS A 90 -4.41 12.98 -5.48
N TYR A 91 -4.40 11.98 -6.35
CA TYR A 91 -3.17 11.31 -6.70
C TYR A 91 -2.23 12.27 -7.44
N LEU A 92 -0.92 12.13 -7.24
CA LEU A 92 0.06 12.86 -8.03
C LEU A 92 -0.09 12.49 -9.51
N GLU A 93 -0.05 13.49 -10.37
CA GLU A 93 -0.25 13.37 -11.82
C GLU A 93 1.02 13.82 -12.53
N SER A 94 1.29 13.23 -13.70
CA SER A 94 2.47 13.58 -14.50
C SER A 94 2.36 15.01 -15.01
N SER A 95 3.46 15.75 -14.96
CA SER A 95 3.56 17.11 -15.52
C SER A 95 3.46 17.11 -17.05
N ILE A 96 3.80 16.00 -17.70
CA ILE A 96 3.75 15.83 -19.17
C ILE A 96 2.33 15.46 -19.62
N ASN A 97 1.60 14.71 -18.79
CA ASN A 97 0.22 14.32 -19.07
C ASN A 97 -0.56 14.22 -17.75
N SER A 98 -1.35 15.23 -17.45
CA SER A 98 -2.16 15.33 -16.22
C SER A 98 -3.19 14.22 -16.06
N THR A 99 -3.55 13.50 -17.13
CA THR A 99 -4.44 12.33 -17.04
C THR A 99 -3.74 11.10 -16.45
N ARG A 100 -2.41 11.09 -16.43
CA ARG A 100 -1.61 9.94 -16.00
C ARG A 100 -1.13 10.13 -14.57
N THR A 101 -1.63 9.28 -13.67
CA THR A 101 -1.13 9.19 -12.29
C THR A 101 0.35 8.77 -12.28
N VAL A 102 1.14 9.39 -11.40
CA VAL A 102 2.52 9.01 -11.11
C VAL A 102 2.50 7.70 -10.32
N VAL A 103 3.18 6.70 -10.86
CA VAL A 103 3.24 5.36 -10.28
C VAL A 103 4.66 4.81 -10.45
N LEU A 104 5.22 4.25 -9.37
CA LEU A 104 6.39 3.39 -9.45
C LEU A 104 5.91 1.96 -9.68
N LYS A 105 6.49 1.27 -10.66
CA LYS A 105 6.11 -0.10 -11.01
C LYS A 105 7.28 -1.03 -10.74
N ALA A 106 7.09 -1.94 -9.80
CA ALA A 106 8.04 -2.98 -9.49
C ALA A 106 8.46 -3.75 -10.75
N SER A 107 9.74 -4.09 -10.80
CA SER A 107 10.24 -5.10 -11.72
C SER A 107 9.74 -6.49 -11.28
N ARG A 108 10.10 -7.52 -12.06
CA ARG A 108 9.81 -8.90 -11.67
C ARG A 108 10.49 -9.22 -10.33
N GLY A 109 9.74 -9.83 -9.43
CA GLY A 109 10.31 -10.49 -8.26
C GLY A 109 10.78 -11.91 -8.59
N TYR A 110 11.37 -12.56 -7.59
CA TYR A 110 11.77 -13.96 -7.65
C TYR A 110 10.64 -14.81 -7.06
N VAL A 111 10.30 -15.90 -7.76
CA VAL A 111 9.40 -16.95 -7.27
C VAL A 111 10.18 -18.23 -7.36
N PHE A 112 10.17 -19.00 -6.29
CA PHE A 112 10.80 -20.30 -6.26
C PHE A 112 9.79 -21.31 -6.81
N PRO A 113 10.18 -22.15 -7.79
CA PRO A 113 9.29 -23.19 -8.27
C PRO A 113 9.13 -24.24 -7.18
N ASP A 114 7.90 -24.48 -6.73
CA ASP A 114 7.58 -25.79 -6.15
C ASP A 114 7.67 -26.81 -7.29
N GLU A 115 8.33 -27.94 -7.02
CA GLU A 115 8.62 -29.00 -8.00
C GLU A 115 7.35 -29.55 -8.70
N GLU A 116 6.15 -29.31 -8.14
CA GLU A 116 4.85 -29.76 -8.68
C GLU A 116 4.18 -28.81 -9.70
N TYR A 117 4.65 -27.57 -9.91
CA TYR A 117 3.93 -26.56 -10.72
C TYR A 117 4.68 -26.07 -11.99
N LEU A 118 5.70 -26.82 -12.41
CA LEU A 118 6.62 -26.41 -13.47
C LEU A 118 6.00 -26.32 -14.88
N ASP A 119 4.87 -26.98 -15.15
CA ASP A 119 4.37 -27.11 -16.54
C ASP A 119 3.36 -26.05 -17.01
N GLY A 120 2.90 -25.13 -16.14
CA GLY A 120 1.88 -24.13 -16.53
C GLY A 120 2.19 -22.67 -16.19
N PHE A 121 3.06 -22.42 -15.22
CA PHE A 121 3.25 -21.07 -14.64
C PHE A 121 4.47 -20.31 -15.15
N GLN A 122 5.36 -20.94 -15.93
CA GLN A 122 6.58 -20.29 -16.42
C GLN A 122 6.34 -19.05 -17.31
N GLN A 123 5.11 -18.80 -17.77
CA GLN A 123 4.77 -17.64 -18.60
C GLN A 123 3.82 -16.61 -17.96
N VAL A 124 3.31 -16.83 -16.75
CA VAL A 124 2.52 -15.77 -16.09
C VAL A 124 3.50 -14.72 -15.59
N ARG A 125 3.51 -13.56 -16.25
CA ARG A 125 4.30 -12.37 -15.89
C ARG A 125 4.07 -12.03 -14.42
N TYR A 126 4.92 -12.56 -13.56
CA TYR A 126 4.80 -12.41 -12.13
C TYR A 126 5.13 -10.96 -11.74
N THR A 127 4.12 -10.28 -11.20
CA THR A 127 4.25 -8.93 -10.66
C THR A 127 4.12 -9.03 -9.14
N PRO A 128 5.16 -8.66 -8.37
CA PRO A 128 5.15 -8.82 -6.92
C PRO A 128 4.12 -7.89 -6.27
N ALA A 129 3.43 -8.36 -5.24
CA ALA A 129 2.66 -7.49 -4.37
C ALA A 129 3.60 -6.68 -3.46
N ILE A 130 3.31 -5.39 -3.24
CA ILE A 130 4.11 -4.53 -2.37
C ILE A 130 3.59 -4.63 -0.94
N TYR A 131 4.13 -5.57 -0.16
CA TYR A 131 3.74 -5.81 1.23
C TYR A 131 4.27 -4.76 2.20
N THR A 132 5.37 -4.09 1.87
CA THR A 132 5.89 -3.01 2.68
C THR A 132 6.66 -2.02 1.82
N HIS A 133 6.64 -0.76 2.27
CA HIS A 133 7.51 0.27 1.75
C HIS A 133 7.82 1.29 2.85
N CYS A 134 9.01 1.87 2.79
CA CYS A 134 9.45 2.86 3.78
C CYS A 134 10.41 3.85 3.12
N PHE A 135 10.21 5.14 3.39
CA PHE A 135 11.17 6.16 3.01
C PHE A 135 12.39 6.10 3.93
N ASP A 136 13.54 6.44 3.39
CA ASP A 136 14.70 6.73 4.24
C ASP A 136 14.51 8.06 5.00
N PHE A 137 15.43 8.37 5.91
CA PHE A 137 15.38 9.59 6.70
C PHE A 137 15.41 10.88 5.85
N SER A 138 16.06 10.84 4.68
CA SER A 138 16.09 11.99 3.77
C SER A 138 14.74 12.25 3.10
N GLY A 139 13.90 11.23 3.03
CA GLY A 139 12.63 11.28 2.32
C GLY A 139 12.73 11.23 0.80
N THR A 140 13.93 11.04 0.25
CA THR A 140 14.15 11.05 -1.21
C THR A 140 14.32 9.65 -1.79
N ARG A 141 14.59 8.65 -0.94
CA ARG A 141 14.70 7.25 -1.36
C ARG A 141 13.60 6.44 -0.72
N LEU A 142 13.02 5.55 -1.50
CA LEU A 142 11.97 4.64 -1.05
C LEU A 142 12.47 3.21 -1.18
N PHE A 143 12.45 2.45 -0.09
CA PHE A 143 12.64 1.01 -0.15
C PHE A 143 11.29 0.32 -0.20
N THR A 144 11.15 -0.70 -1.03
CA THR A 144 9.95 -1.53 -1.12
C THR A 144 10.31 -2.99 -1.10
N ALA A 145 9.52 -3.79 -0.39
CA ALA A 145 9.63 -5.23 -0.39
C ALA A 145 8.27 -5.90 -0.55
N GLY A 146 8.31 -7.11 -1.07
CA GLY A 146 7.12 -7.79 -1.55
C GLY A 146 7.37 -9.25 -1.89
N GLY A 147 6.38 -9.83 -2.52
CA GLY A 147 6.37 -11.25 -2.83
C GLY A 147 5.06 -11.65 -3.50
N PRO A 148 4.86 -12.96 -3.72
CA PRO A 148 3.77 -13.41 -4.55
C PRO A 148 2.44 -13.29 -3.84
N LEU A 149 1.43 -12.81 -4.55
CA LEU A 149 0.09 -12.63 -3.99
C LEU A 149 -0.67 -13.95 -3.78
N PRO A 150 -0.59 -14.95 -4.68
CA PRO A 150 -1.19 -16.26 -4.44
C PRO A 150 -0.54 -16.94 -3.23
N ALA A 151 -1.38 -17.46 -2.32
CA ALA A 151 -0.92 -18.07 -1.07
C ALA A 151 -0.12 -19.38 -1.26
N ASN A 152 -0.22 -20.00 -2.44
CA ASN A 152 0.49 -21.22 -2.80
C ASN A 152 1.85 -20.97 -3.47
N LEU A 153 2.32 -19.72 -3.51
CA LEU A 153 3.61 -19.37 -4.08
C LEU A 153 4.50 -18.76 -3.00
N TYR A 154 5.80 -19.02 -3.10
CA TYR A 154 6.82 -18.41 -2.25
C TYR A 154 7.91 -17.77 -3.09
N GLY A 155 8.45 -16.67 -2.59
CA GLY A 155 9.30 -15.78 -3.37
C GLY A 155 9.44 -14.42 -2.71
N ASN A 156 10.23 -13.56 -3.32
CA ASN A 156 10.53 -12.26 -2.76
C ASN A 156 10.77 -11.20 -3.83
N TYR A 157 10.56 -9.96 -3.44
CA TYR A 157 10.91 -8.77 -4.19
C TYR A 157 11.49 -7.75 -3.23
N ALA A 158 12.55 -7.06 -3.66
CA ALA A 158 13.09 -5.89 -3.00
C ALA A 158 13.50 -4.88 -4.07
N GLY A 159 13.15 -3.61 -3.86
CA GLY A 159 13.44 -2.52 -4.79
C GLY A 159 13.77 -1.25 -4.03
N LEU A 160 14.75 -0.51 -4.54
CA LEU A 160 15.12 0.81 -4.05
C LEU A 160 14.85 1.84 -5.16
N TRP A 161 14.10 2.88 -4.82
CA TRP A 161 13.73 3.97 -5.71
C TRP A 161 14.50 5.24 -5.32
N ARG A 162 14.95 6.01 -6.31
CA ARG A 162 15.67 7.28 -6.16
C ARG A 162 15.27 8.24 -7.27
#